data_AF-A0A9L0JKQ2-F1
#
_entry.id   AF-A0A9L0JKQ2-F1
#
_cell.length_a   1.000
_cell.length_b   1.000
_cell.length_c   1.000
_cell.angle_alpha   90.00
_cell.angle_beta   90.00
_cell.angle_gamma   90.00
#
_symmetry.space_group_name_H-M   'P 1'
#
loop_
_entity.id
_entity.type
_entity.pdbx_description
1 polymer ?
#
loop_
_entity_poly.entity_id
_entity_poly.type
_entity_poly.pdbx_seq_one_letter_code
_entity_poly.pdbx_strand_id
1 'polypeptide(L)'
;VRSGPPWVRPLSPWLHPLGFAPPAGAPRARNLRRSPRPGPARPVPGSTARELQHRPPAPSTPSRRRARAALRRLLPLCPGAVPGGSSQAGTPAQASPPWRGLSPLPQPPTTSRPAPRGTPASTTAATENIWKLCEYIKNHDQYPLEECYAVFISNERKMIPIWKQQARPGDGPVIWDYHVVLLHVSSGGQSFIYDLDTVLPFPCPFDIYVEDAFKSDEDIHPQFRRKFRVIRADSYLKNFASDRSHMKDSSGNWREPPPSYPCIETGDSKMNLNDFISMDPEVGWGAVYSLSEFVHRFGSQNY
;
A
#
# COMPACT_ATOMS: atom_id res chain seq x y z
N VAL A 1 15.54 -9.00 -60.41
CA VAL A 1 14.10 -9.24 -60.62
C VAL A 1 13.48 -9.64 -59.28
N ARG A 2 12.55 -8.81 -58.78
CA ARG A 2 11.59 -8.99 -57.66
C ARG A 2 12.16 -9.30 -56.26
N SER A 3 12.13 -8.42 -55.24
CA SER A 3 11.11 -7.54 -54.61
C SER A 3 10.41 -8.18 -53.40
N GLY A 4 10.66 -7.63 -52.21
CA GLY A 4 9.85 -7.76 -50.99
C GLY A 4 10.12 -6.54 -50.09
N PRO A 5 9.11 -5.74 -49.69
CA PRO A 5 9.32 -4.44 -49.05
C PRO A 5 9.36 -4.50 -47.50
N PRO A 6 10.01 -3.52 -46.82
CA PRO A 6 9.88 -3.31 -45.38
C PRO A 6 8.67 -2.40 -45.07
N TRP A 7 7.89 -2.76 -44.05
CA TRP A 7 6.77 -1.94 -43.60
C TRP A 7 7.23 -0.70 -42.82
N VAL A 8 6.51 0.37 -43.13
CA VAL A 8 6.80 1.78 -42.91
C VAL A 8 6.21 2.27 -41.57
N ARG A 9 6.94 3.16 -40.92
CA ARG A 9 6.50 4.03 -39.79
C ARG A 9 5.34 4.93 -40.21
N PRO A 10 4.36 5.26 -39.36
CA PRO A 10 3.54 6.43 -39.58
C PRO A 10 4.13 7.68 -38.90
N LEU A 11 4.41 8.68 -39.74
CA LEU A 11 4.60 10.08 -39.38
C LEU A 11 3.23 10.72 -39.08
N SER A 12 3.15 11.53 -38.02
CA SER A 12 2.33 12.75 -38.00
C SER A 12 3.10 13.82 -38.80
N PRO A 13 2.46 14.75 -39.55
CA PRO A 13 1.85 15.93 -38.93
C PRO A 13 0.66 16.55 -39.68
N TRP A 14 -0.23 17.24 -38.95
CA TRP A 14 -1.09 18.28 -39.52
C TRP A 14 -0.98 19.54 -38.66
N LEU A 15 -0.56 20.64 -39.30
CA LEU A 15 -0.56 22.00 -38.77
C LEU A 15 -1.41 22.90 -39.69
N HIS A 16 -2.45 23.51 -39.09
CA HIS A 16 -2.87 24.93 -39.19
C HIS A 16 -3.48 25.50 -40.50
N PRO A 17 -4.03 26.75 -40.55
CA PRO A 17 -4.28 27.78 -39.50
C PRO A 17 -5.64 28.56 -39.59
N LEU A 18 -5.78 29.58 -38.70
CA LEU A 18 -6.59 30.83 -38.73
C LEU A 18 -8.02 30.77 -38.10
N GLY A 19 -8.46 31.68 -37.21
CA GLY A 19 -7.84 32.89 -36.65
C GLY A 19 -8.73 33.65 -35.63
N PHE A 20 -8.15 34.75 -35.12
CA PHE A 20 -8.72 35.99 -34.55
C PHE A 20 -9.53 36.03 -33.23
N ALA A 21 -8.81 36.47 -32.17
CA ALA A 21 -9.00 37.70 -31.36
C ALA A 21 -10.15 37.83 -30.29
N PRO A 22 -9.94 38.65 -29.23
CA PRO A 22 -10.53 38.50 -27.89
C PRO A 22 -11.58 39.59 -27.55
N PRO A 23 -12.06 39.63 -26.28
CA PRO A 23 -12.36 40.92 -25.68
C PRO A 23 -11.70 41.16 -24.32
N ALA A 24 -11.33 42.43 -24.14
CA ALA A 24 -10.97 43.09 -22.89
C ALA A 24 -12.22 43.44 -22.07
N GLY A 25 -12.03 43.74 -20.78
CA GLY A 25 -13.00 44.55 -20.03
C GLY A 25 -13.15 44.19 -18.55
N ALA A 26 -12.29 44.77 -17.71
CA ALA A 26 -12.59 44.95 -16.29
C ALA A 26 -13.54 46.15 -16.09
N PRO A 27 -14.33 46.17 -15.02
CA PRO A 27 -14.59 47.41 -14.30
C PRO A 27 -14.19 47.32 -12.82
N ARG A 28 -13.58 48.42 -12.36
CA ARG A 28 -13.33 48.80 -10.96
C ARG A 28 -14.60 49.41 -10.33
N ALA A 29 -14.53 49.54 -9.00
CA ALA A 29 -15.33 50.36 -8.07
C ALA A 29 -16.49 49.59 -7.40
N ARG A 30 -16.79 49.71 -6.09
CA ARG A 30 -16.46 50.75 -5.09
C ARG A 30 -16.81 50.22 -3.69
N ASN A 31 -16.11 50.73 -2.68
CA ASN A 31 -16.57 51.03 -1.31
C ASN A 31 -17.36 49.97 -0.52
N LEU A 32 -16.69 49.33 0.46
CA LEU A 32 -17.33 49.02 1.74
C LEU A 32 -16.46 49.51 2.90
N ARG A 33 -17.16 50.18 3.82
CA ARG A 33 -16.68 50.96 4.94
C ARG A 33 -15.94 50.09 5.96
N ARG A 34 -14.93 50.69 6.60
CA ARG A 34 -14.31 50.20 7.84
C ARG A 34 -15.18 50.50 9.06
N SER A 35 -15.02 49.61 10.05
CA SER A 35 -15.12 49.79 11.51
C SER A 35 -16.37 49.18 12.19
N PRO A 36 -16.29 48.73 13.46
CA PRO A 36 -15.13 48.21 14.20
C PRO A 36 -15.39 46.88 14.96
N ARG A 37 -14.29 46.29 15.46
CA ARG A 37 -14.24 45.17 16.42
C ARG A 37 -14.95 45.51 17.74
N PRO A 38 -15.56 44.53 18.44
CA PRO A 38 -15.64 44.53 19.89
C PRO A 38 -14.46 43.74 20.48
N GLY A 39 -13.76 44.34 21.46
CA GLY A 39 -12.67 43.71 22.19
C GLY A 39 -13.16 42.71 23.26
N PRO A 40 -12.28 41.86 23.80
CA PRO A 40 -12.62 41.01 24.94
C PRO A 40 -12.24 41.70 26.27
N ALA A 41 -13.21 41.79 27.17
CA ALA A 41 -13.03 41.99 28.61
C ALA A 41 -13.95 40.97 29.28
N ARG A 42 -13.65 40.29 30.39
CA ARG A 42 -12.54 40.16 31.33
C ARG A 42 -12.81 38.82 32.08
N PRO A 43 -11.84 38.24 32.79
CA PRO A 43 -12.01 36.95 33.48
C PRO A 43 -12.62 37.13 34.88
N VAL A 44 -13.34 36.12 35.37
CA VAL A 44 -13.81 36.00 36.76
C VAL A 44 -13.55 34.56 37.25
N PRO A 45 -13.14 34.35 38.52
CA PRO A 45 -12.27 33.26 38.92
C PRO A 45 -12.96 32.16 39.78
N GLY A 46 -12.27 31.02 39.85
CA GLY A 46 -12.05 30.26 41.10
C GLY A 46 -13.12 29.26 41.55
N SER A 47 -12.73 27.99 41.67
CA SER A 47 -13.08 27.10 42.80
C SER A 47 -12.22 25.83 42.71
N THR A 48 -11.05 25.84 43.37
CA THR A 48 -10.69 25.00 44.53
C THR A 48 -10.77 23.49 44.32
N ALA A 49 -9.60 22.83 44.30
CA ALA A 49 -9.45 21.49 44.87
C ALA A 49 -8.10 21.44 45.61
N ARG A 50 -8.21 21.10 46.89
CA ARG A 50 -7.16 21.03 47.90
C ARG A 50 -6.56 19.61 47.87
N GLU A 51 -5.23 19.56 48.01
CA GLU A 51 -4.40 18.53 48.66
C GLU A 51 -5.15 17.61 49.67
N LEU A 52 -4.78 16.36 49.97
CA LEU A 52 -3.46 15.72 50.13
C LEU A 52 -3.64 14.23 50.55
N GLN A 53 -2.52 13.48 50.59
CA GLN A 53 -2.19 12.24 51.35
C GLN A 53 -2.38 10.89 50.63
N HIS A 54 -1.30 10.22 50.18
CA HIS A 54 -0.32 9.34 50.89
C HIS A 54 -0.95 8.01 51.34
N ARG A 55 -0.43 6.79 51.14
CA ARG A 55 0.86 6.11 50.80
C ARG A 55 0.48 4.58 50.61
N PRO A 56 1.34 3.52 50.51
CA PRO A 56 2.79 3.35 50.30
C PRO A 56 3.15 2.29 49.18
N PRO A 57 4.43 1.85 49.00
CA PRO A 57 4.97 1.37 47.72
C PRO A 57 5.00 -0.15 47.53
N ALA A 58 5.24 -0.60 46.29
CA ALA A 58 5.56 -1.98 45.92
C ALA A 58 7.06 -2.13 45.52
N PRO A 59 7.68 -3.30 45.75
CA PRO A 59 9.13 -3.44 45.83
C PRO A 59 9.85 -3.66 44.49
N SER A 60 11.17 -3.46 44.55
CA SER A 60 12.19 -3.45 43.51
C SER A 60 12.64 -4.83 42.98
N THR A 61 12.69 -4.97 41.64
CA THR A 61 13.73 -5.57 40.74
C THR A 61 14.50 -6.85 41.13
N PRO A 62 14.81 -7.78 40.17
CA PRO A 62 15.94 -7.54 39.28
C PRO A 62 15.84 -8.05 37.82
N SER A 63 16.62 -7.37 36.98
CA SER A 63 17.04 -7.76 35.63
C SER A 63 17.63 -9.18 35.56
N ARG A 64 17.54 -9.83 34.39
CA ARG A 64 18.58 -10.74 33.92
C ARG A 64 18.62 -10.87 32.40
N ARG A 65 19.81 -10.58 31.89
CA ARG A 65 20.31 -10.84 30.53
C ARG A 65 20.32 -12.34 30.20
N ARG A 66 20.10 -12.63 28.92
CA ARG A 66 20.67 -13.69 28.07
C ARG A 66 21.12 -15.01 28.73
N ALA A 67 20.57 -16.12 28.23
CA ALA A 67 21.31 -17.36 28.06
C ALA A 67 20.92 -18.03 26.72
N ARG A 68 21.92 -18.19 25.85
CA ARG A 68 21.92 -19.12 24.71
C ARG A 68 22.06 -20.55 25.25
N ALA A 69 21.29 -21.49 24.72
CA ALA A 69 21.61 -22.92 24.70
C ALA A 69 20.89 -23.52 23.47
N ALA A 70 21.58 -23.78 22.36
CA ALA A 70 22.26 -25.03 22.06
C ALA A 70 21.30 -26.23 21.97
N LEU A 71 20.60 -26.37 20.84
CA LEU A 71 19.87 -27.59 20.48
C LEU A 71 20.85 -28.53 19.77
N ARG A 72 21.26 -29.61 20.46
CA ARG A 72 22.00 -30.72 19.84
C ARG A 72 21.57 -32.05 20.47
N ARG A 73 21.24 -32.98 19.55
CA ARG A 73 21.01 -34.44 19.70
C ARG A 73 19.61 -34.82 20.23
N LEU A 74 18.94 -35.88 19.76
CA LEU A 74 19.41 -37.21 19.34
C LEU A 74 18.46 -37.83 18.28
N LEU A 75 19.02 -38.43 17.22
CA LEU A 75 18.38 -39.47 16.41
C LEU A 75 18.83 -40.84 16.95
N PRO A 76 17.97 -41.88 17.00
CA PRO A 76 18.41 -43.23 17.32
C PRO A 76 18.97 -43.97 16.10
N LEU A 77 20.10 -44.63 16.32
CA LEU A 77 20.74 -45.62 15.45
C LEU A 77 20.20 -47.02 15.77
N CYS A 78 19.89 -47.82 14.75
CA CYS A 78 19.97 -49.28 14.79
C CYS A 78 20.56 -49.84 13.48
N PRO A 79 21.22 -51.02 13.49
CA PRO A 79 22.34 -51.31 12.60
C PRO A 79 22.12 -52.42 11.55
N GLY A 80 22.73 -52.23 10.38
CA GLY A 80 23.63 -53.17 9.66
C GLY A 80 23.12 -54.48 9.04
N ALA A 81 23.14 -54.55 7.70
CA ALA A 81 23.76 -55.63 6.89
C ALA A 81 23.66 -55.33 5.36
N VAL A 82 24.65 -55.75 4.58
CA VAL A 82 24.91 -55.52 3.12
C VAL A 82 25.33 -56.89 2.53
N PRO A 83 25.44 -57.17 1.19
CA PRO A 83 24.99 -56.50 -0.04
C PRO A 83 24.19 -57.41 -1.01
N GLY A 84 23.61 -56.79 -2.07
CA GLY A 84 23.41 -57.46 -3.37
C GLY A 84 22.12 -57.04 -4.07
N GLY A 85 22.23 -56.40 -5.24
CA GLY A 85 21.09 -56.16 -6.13
C GLY A 85 21.10 -54.78 -6.76
N SER A 86 21.63 -54.70 -7.96
CA SER A 86 21.41 -53.60 -8.90
C SER A 86 19.91 -53.45 -9.21
N SER A 87 19.32 -52.33 -8.84
CA SER A 87 18.02 -51.86 -9.36
C SER A 87 17.92 -50.35 -9.18
N GLN A 88 17.60 -49.65 -10.26
CA GLN A 88 17.44 -48.20 -10.32
C GLN A 88 16.41 -47.71 -9.28
N ALA A 89 16.85 -46.86 -8.35
CA ALA A 89 15.96 -46.15 -7.44
C ALA A 89 15.47 -44.87 -8.13
N GLY A 90 14.18 -44.83 -8.45
CA GLY A 90 13.47 -43.60 -8.80
C GLY A 90 13.53 -42.60 -7.66
N THR A 91 13.85 -41.36 -7.99
CA THR A 91 13.87 -40.22 -7.08
C THR A 91 12.46 -40.02 -6.50
N PRO A 92 12.29 -39.79 -5.18
CA PRO A 92 10.99 -39.37 -4.68
C PRO A 92 10.74 -37.96 -5.22
N ALA A 93 9.67 -37.81 -6.01
CA ALA A 93 9.21 -36.52 -6.48
C ALA A 93 8.97 -35.62 -5.26
N GLN A 94 9.72 -34.52 -5.18
CA GLN A 94 9.38 -33.39 -4.31
C GLN A 94 7.92 -33.04 -4.58
N ALA A 95 7.06 -33.24 -3.58
CA ALA A 95 5.71 -32.72 -3.61
C ALA A 95 5.83 -31.20 -3.82
N SER A 96 5.39 -30.75 -4.99
CA SER A 96 5.32 -29.32 -5.29
C SER A 96 4.36 -28.70 -4.29
N PRO A 97 4.67 -27.51 -3.75
CA PRO A 97 3.75 -26.86 -2.84
C PRO A 97 2.40 -26.56 -3.52
N PRO A 98 1.27 -26.59 -2.79
CA PRO A 98 -0.09 -26.54 -3.38
C PRO A 98 -0.43 -25.26 -4.17
N TRP A 99 0.42 -24.23 -4.14
CA TRP A 99 0.23 -22.95 -4.84
C TRP A 99 0.69 -22.91 -6.30
N ARG A 100 1.32 -23.97 -6.84
CA ARG A 100 1.72 -24.01 -8.27
C ARG A 100 0.56 -24.03 -9.27
N GLY A 101 -0.69 -24.13 -8.82
CA GLY A 101 -1.89 -24.19 -9.67
C GLY A 101 -2.68 -22.88 -9.81
N LEU A 102 -2.32 -21.82 -9.09
CA LEU A 102 -2.98 -20.51 -9.25
C LEU A 102 -2.35 -19.82 -10.45
N SER A 103 -3.09 -19.71 -11.57
CA SER A 103 -2.68 -18.87 -12.68
C SER A 103 -2.47 -17.45 -12.16
N PRO A 104 -1.24 -16.89 -12.24
CA PRO A 104 -1.01 -15.53 -11.77
C PRO A 104 -1.90 -14.58 -12.58
N LEU A 105 -2.58 -13.66 -11.90
CA LEU A 105 -3.24 -12.54 -12.56
C LEU A 105 -2.21 -11.86 -13.48
N PRO A 106 -2.59 -11.45 -14.70
CA PRO A 106 -1.66 -10.83 -15.62
C PRO A 106 -1.07 -9.57 -14.98
N GLN A 107 0.24 -9.42 -15.11
CA GLN A 107 0.91 -8.19 -14.69
C GLN A 107 0.41 -7.05 -15.60
N PRO A 108 -0.11 -5.93 -15.06
CA PRO A 108 -0.37 -4.76 -15.86
C PRO A 108 0.94 -4.25 -16.48
N PRO A 109 0.90 -3.57 -17.65
CA PRO A 109 2.11 -3.06 -18.28
C PRO A 109 2.85 -2.11 -17.33
N THR A 110 4.06 -2.50 -16.94
CA THR A 110 4.96 -1.70 -16.11
C THR A 110 5.35 -0.44 -16.85
N THR A 111 4.88 0.72 -16.36
CA THR A 111 5.27 2.04 -16.89
C THR A 111 6.08 2.86 -15.88
N SER A 112 6.48 2.29 -14.75
CA SER A 112 7.32 2.97 -13.77
C SER A 112 8.81 2.81 -14.11
N ARG A 113 9.39 3.86 -14.70
CA ARG A 113 10.85 4.05 -14.66
C ARG A 113 11.24 4.34 -13.20
N PRO A 114 12.34 3.81 -12.65
CA PRO A 114 12.76 4.16 -11.31
C PRO A 114 12.96 5.68 -11.21
N ALA A 115 12.27 6.29 -10.26
CA ALA A 115 12.34 7.71 -10.02
C ALA A 115 13.77 8.09 -9.55
N PRO A 116 14.28 9.30 -9.86
CA PRO A 116 15.61 9.73 -9.45
C PRO A 116 15.81 9.61 -7.94
N ARG A 117 17.04 9.42 -7.47
CA ARG A 117 17.34 9.41 -6.03
C ARG A 117 16.78 10.68 -5.36
N GLY A 118 15.86 10.51 -4.40
CA GLY A 118 15.28 11.60 -3.62
C GLY A 118 13.85 11.98 -3.98
N THR A 119 13.25 11.42 -5.05
CA THR A 119 11.79 11.50 -5.23
C THR A 119 11.11 10.45 -4.34
N PRO A 120 10.05 10.82 -3.59
CA PRO A 120 9.15 9.84 -3.00
C PRO A 120 8.72 8.86 -4.10
N ALA A 121 8.71 7.57 -3.79
CA ALA A 121 8.23 6.60 -4.76
C ALA A 121 6.73 6.90 -5.09
N SER A 122 6.26 6.47 -6.25
CA SER A 122 4.99 6.95 -6.84
C SER A 122 3.75 6.34 -6.20
N THR A 123 3.16 7.04 -5.23
CA THR A 123 1.97 6.54 -4.50
C THR A 123 0.69 6.56 -5.31
N THR A 124 0.61 7.43 -6.31
CA THR A 124 -0.57 7.56 -7.19
C THR A 124 -0.66 6.43 -8.19
N ALA A 125 0.49 5.97 -8.72
CA ALA A 125 0.52 4.79 -9.57
C ALA A 125 -0.03 3.58 -8.79
N ALA A 126 0.45 3.33 -7.57
CA ALA A 126 -0.04 2.23 -6.74
C ALA A 126 -1.56 2.26 -6.54
N THR A 127 -2.12 3.43 -6.22
CA THR A 127 -3.58 3.57 -5.97
C THR A 127 -4.43 3.21 -7.19
N GLU A 128 -4.14 3.81 -8.35
CA GLU A 128 -4.90 3.54 -9.57
C GLU A 128 -4.56 2.16 -10.15
N ASN A 129 -3.35 1.65 -9.94
CA ASN A 129 -2.97 0.29 -10.33
C ASN A 129 -3.77 -0.76 -9.57
N ILE A 130 -3.95 -0.60 -8.26
CA ILE A 130 -4.79 -1.52 -7.46
C ILE A 130 -6.26 -1.38 -7.85
N TRP A 131 -6.74 -0.18 -8.19
CA TRP A 131 -8.09 0.00 -8.73
C TRP A 131 -8.26 -0.76 -10.05
N LYS A 132 -7.28 -0.67 -10.96
CA LYS A 132 -7.27 -1.40 -12.23
C LYS A 132 -7.19 -2.91 -12.04
N LEU A 133 -6.46 -3.38 -11.01
CA LEU A 133 -6.45 -4.79 -10.66
C LEU A 133 -7.82 -5.27 -10.14
N CYS A 134 -8.51 -4.46 -9.32
CA CYS A 134 -9.88 -4.74 -8.91
C CYS A 134 -10.84 -4.76 -10.10
N GLU A 135 -10.73 -3.81 -11.03
CA GLU A 135 -11.52 -3.76 -12.26
C GLU A 135 -11.28 -5.01 -13.12
N TYR A 136 -10.02 -5.43 -13.25
CA TYR A 136 -9.66 -6.66 -13.95
C TYR A 136 -10.35 -7.86 -13.32
N ILE A 137 -10.23 -8.05 -12.00
CA ILE A 137 -10.85 -9.17 -11.28
C ILE A 137 -12.37 -9.15 -11.44
N LYS A 138 -13.02 -7.99 -11.31
CA LYS A 138 -14.46 -7.86 -11.52
C LYS A 138 -14.92 -8.33 -12.91
N ASN A 139 -14.09 -8.11 -13.92
CA ASN A 139 -14.41 -8.43 -15.31
C ASN A 139 -13.97 -9.85 -15.72
N HIS A 140 -13.43 -10.65 -14.79
CA HIS A 140 -12.99 -12.02 -15.05
C HIS A 140 -13.51 -12.98 -13.97
N ASP A 141 -14.02 -14.15 -14.37
CA ASP A 141 -14.62 -15.12 -13.44
C ASP A 141 -13.59 -15.99 -12.68
N GLN A 142 -12.38 -15.46 -12.43
CA GLN A 142 -11.32 -16.22 -11.76
C GLN A 142 -11.51 -16.28 -10.24
N TYR A 143 -11.91 -15.16 -9.62
CA TYR A 143 -12.15 -15.05 -8.17
C TYR A 143 -13.35 -14.15 -7.89
N PRO A 144 -14.17 -14.44 -6.85
CA PRO A 144 -15.20 -13.51 -6.40
C PRO A 144 -14.57 -12.19 -5.96
N LEU A 145 -15.14 -11.06 -6.40
CA LEU A 145 -14.62 -9.73 -6.06
C LEU A 145 -14.67 -9.45 -4.55
N GLU A 146 -15.59 -10.10 -3.85
CA GLU A 146 -15.79 -10.01 -2.41
C GLU A 146 -14.65 -10.65 -1.59
N GLU A 147 -13.83 -11.50 -2.22
CA GLU A 147 -12.61 -12.06 -1.63
C GLU A 147 -11.42 -11.07 -1.72
N CYS A 148 -11.59 -9.96 -2.45
CA CYS A 148 -10.52 -9.00 -2.70
C CYS A 148 -10.73 -7.69 -1.94
N TYR A 149 -9.62 -7.09 -1.51
CA TYR A 149 -9.60 -5.87 -0.73
C TYR A 149 -8.49 -4.95 -1.22
N ALA A 150 -8.78 -3.66 -1.40
CA ALA A 150 -7.76 -2.63 -1.47
C ALA A 150 -7.29 -2.29 -0.06
N VAL A 151 -5.99 -2.32 0.18
CA VAL A 151 -5.38 -2.02 1.48
C VAL A 151 -4.52 -0.77 1.35
N PHE A 152 -5.01 0.33 1.91
CA PHE A 152 -4.23 1.55 2.06
C PHE A 152 -3.41 1.45 3.34
N ILE A 153 -2.13 1.78 3.23
CA ILE A 153 -1.17 1.72 4.31
C ILE A 153 -0.67 3.14 4.52
N SER A 154 -0.86 3.70 5.72
CA SER A 154 -0.35 5.02 6.07
C SER A 154 -0.29 5.16 7.60
N ASN A 155 -0.10 6.38 8.08
CA ASN A 155 -0.27 6.79 9.47
C ASN A 155 -0.53 8.30 9.54
N GLU A 156 -0.71 8.84 10.74
CA GLU A 156 -1.01 10.25 10.97
C GLU A 156 0.08 11.19 10.46
N ARG A 157 1.33 10.70 10.38
CA ARG A 157 2.47 11.46 9.90
C ARG A 157 2.71 11.31 8.41
N LYS A 158 2.00 10.41 7.73
CA LYS A 158 2.27 10.02 6.35
C LYS A 158 3.76 9.72 6.16
N MET A 159 4.28 8.84 7.03
CA MET A 159 5.67 8.39 7.00
C MET A 159 5.68 6.94 7.45
N ILE A 160 5.59 6.01 6.50
CA ILE A 160 5.59 4.57 6.77
C ILE A 160 6.76 3.89 6.07
N PRO A 161 7.57 3.09 6.78
CA PRO A 161 8.62 2.30 6.17
C PRO A 161 8.04 1.02 5.57
N ILE A 162 8.36 0.74 4.31
CA ILE A 162 8.10 -0.55 3.66
C ILE A 162 9.42 -1.06 3.05
N TRP A 163 9.81 -2.27 3.44
CA TRP A 163 10.98 -2.97 2.91
C TRP A 163 10.65 -3.73 1.63
N LYS A 164 11.69 -4.22 0.96
CA LYS A 164 11.57 -5.01 -0.27
C LYS A 164 10.83 -4.26 -1.38
N GLN A 165 11.16 -2.99 -1.59
CA GLN A 165 10.53 -2.13 -2.61
C GLN A 165 11.49 -1.90 -3.78
N GLN A 166 10.97 -1.90 -5.01
CA GLN A 166 11.73 -1.72 -6.26
C GLN A 166 12.47 -0.38 -6.33
N ALA A 167 11.91 0.68 -5.73
CA ALA A 167 12.54 2.00 -5.67
C ALA A 167 13.84 2.00 -4.83
N ARG A 168 14.02 1.01 -3.95
CA ARG A 168 15.25 0.84 -3.17
C ARG A 168 15.57 -0.65 -2.97
N PRO A 169 16.13 -1.32 -3.99
CA PRO A 169 16.55 -2.71 -3.88
C PRO A 169 17.64 -2.84 -2.81
N GLY A 170 17.44 -3.73 -1.83
CA GLY A 170 18.35 -3.95 -0.70
C GLY A 170 17.61 -4.08 0.63
N ASP A 171 18.33 -3.89 1.74
CA ASP A 171 17.80 -4.13 3.09
C ASP A 171 17.18 -2.89 3.76
N GLY A 172 17.21 -1.73 3.09
CA GLY A 172 16.62 -0.50 3.60
C GLY A 172 15.15 -0.34 3.19
N PRO A 173 14.32 0.34 4.00
CA PRO A 173 12.95 0.66 3.60
C PRO A 173 12.92 1.83 2.61
N VAL A 174 11.81 1.92 1.88
CA VAL A 174 11.31 3.16 1.29
C VAL A 174 10.35 3.78 2.32
N ILE A 175 10.45 5.10 2.52
CA ILE A 175 9.52 5.84 3.38
C ILE A 175 8.44 6.44 2.49
N TRP A 176 7.23 5.92 2.63
CA TRP A 176 6.07 6.33 1.86
C TRP A 176 5.18 7.27 2.68
N ASP A 177 4.52 8.21 2.01
CA ASP A 177 3.41 8.97 2.60
C ASP A 177 2.17 8.09 2.78
N TYR A 178 1.89 7.24 1.80
CA TYR A 178 0.98 6.11 1.90
C TYR A 178 1.36 5.06 0.84
N HIS A 179 0.89 3.83 0.95
CA HIS A 179 1.04 2.82 -0.10
C HIS A 179 -0.27 2.06 -0.27
N VAL A 180 -0.48 1.45 -1.43
CA VAL A 180 -1.70 0.68 -1.70
C VAL A 180 -1.34 -0.68 -2.31
N VAL A 181 -1.90 -1.74 -1.73
CA VAL A 181 -1.76 -3.12 -2.21
C VAL A 181 -3.14 -3.77 -2.33
N LEU A 182 -3.25 -4.83 -3.14
CA LEU A 182 -4.43 -5.69 -3.12
C LEU A 182 -4.18 -6.85 -2.14
N LEU A 183 -5.15 -7.12 -1.29
CA LEU A 183 -5.24 -8.34 -0.49
C LEU A 183 -6.31 -9.25 -1.09
N HIS A 184 -5.98 -10.50 -1.36
CA HIS A 184 -6.92 -11.55 -1.73
C HIS A 184 -6.99 -12.58 -0.60
N VAL A 185 -8.19 -12.80 -0.06
CA VAL A 185 -8.46 -13.81 0.97
C VAL A 185 -9.17 -14.98 0.29
N SER A 186 -8.41 -16.01 -0.08
CA SER A 186 -8.95 -17.19 -0.75
C SER A 186 -9.90 -17.96 0.16
N SER A 187 -10.95 -18.54 -0.42
CA SER A 187 -11.86 -19.48 0.24
C SER A 187 -11.14 -20.65 0.95
N GLY A 188 -9.91 -20.99 0.54
CA GLY A 188 -9.06 -21.98 1.21
C GLY A 188 -8.38 -21.51 2.51
N GLY A 189 -8.70 -20.30 3.00
CA GLY A 189 -8.12 -19.74 4.23
C GLY A 189 -6.71 -19.18 4.07
N GLN A 190 -6.22 -19.07 2.82
CA GLN A 190 -4.92 -18.49 2.51
C GLN A 190 -5.08 -17.07 1.99
N SER A 191 -4.24 -16.16 2.48
CA SER A 191 -4.23 -14.77 2.06
C SER A 191 -3.00 -14.47 1.18
N PHE A 192 -3.18 -13.61 0.17
CA PHE A 192 -2.13 -13.18 -0.74
C PHE A 192 -2.12 -11.66 -0.91
N ILE A 193 -0.93 -11.09 -1.03
CA ILE A 193 -0.70 -9.67 -1.32
C ILE A 193 -0.24 -9.51 -2.76
N TYR A 194 -0.87 -8.58 -3.48
CA TYR A 194 -0.42 -8.10 -4.78
C TYR A 194 0.06 -6.66 -4.61
N ASP A 195 1.38 -6.51 -4.60
CA ASP A 195 2.08 -5.23 -4.56
C ASP A 195 2.93 -5.12 -5.83
N LEU A 196 2.65 -4.12 -6.68
CA LEU A 196 3.37 -3.95 -7.94
C LEU A 196 4.75 -3.30 -7.75
N ASP A 197 4.98 -2.71 -6.56
CA ASP A 197 6.23 -2.02 -6.21
C ASP A 197 7.17 -2.90 -5.37
N THR A 198 6.76 -4.14 -5.04
CA THR A 198 7.60 -5.07 -4.28
C THR A 198 8.66 -5.76 -5.14
N VAL A 199 9.74 -6.21 -4.49
CA VAL A 199 10.71 -7.19 -5.06
C VAL A 199 10.44 -8.63 -4.58
N LEU A 200 9.44 -8.81 -3.70
CA LEU A 200 8.93 -10.13 -3.31
C LEU A 200 8.15 -10.78 -4.49
N PRO A 201 7.77 -12.07 -4.39
CA PRO A 201 6.93 -12.71 -5.39
C PRO A 201 5.62 -11.95 -5.64
N PHE A 202 5.09 -12.07 -6.86
CA PHE A 202 3.80 -11.49 -7.24
C PHE A 202 2.87 -12.58 -7.82
N PRO A 203 1.77 -12.96 -7.14
CA PRO A 203 1.41 -12.57 -5.77
C PRO A 203 2.39 -13.10 -4.71
N CYS A 204 2.41 -12.44 -3.55
CA CYS A 204 3.16 -12.86 -2.38
C CYS A 204 2.23 -13.51 -1.34
N PRO A 205 2.58 -14.66 -0.73
CA PRO A 205 1.87 -15.15 0.45
C PRO A 205 1.86 -14.10 1.56
N PHE A 206 0.72 -13.91 2.22
CA PHE A 206 0.52 -12.84 3.20
C PHE A 206 1.57 -12.82 4.31
N ASP A 207 1.83 -13.96 4.95
CA ASP A 207 2.75 -14.05 6.08
C ASP A 207 4.19 -13.68 5.66
N ILE A 208 4.62 -14.09 4.47
CA ILE A 208 5.91 -13.72 3.89
C ILE A 208 5.99 -12.21 3.65
N TYR A 209 4.93 -11.63 3.08
CA TYR A 209 4.88 -10.19 2.81
C TYR A 209 4.94 -9.38 4.12
N VAL A 210 4.19 -9.80 5.14
CA VAL A 210 4.23 -9.16 6.47
C VAL A 210 5.62 -9.26 7.09
N GLU A 211 6.22 -10.45 7.12
CA GLU A 211 7.53 -10.66 7.75
C GLU A 211 8.62 -9.83 7.07
N ASP A 212 8.69 -9.85 5.73
CA ASP A 212 9.80 -9.27 4.99
C ASP A 212 9.61 -7.80 4.61
N ALA A 213 8.39 -7.40 4.23
CA ALA A 213 8.11 -6.03 3.77
C ALA A 213 7.67 -5.11 4.91
N PHE A 214 6.86 -5.61 5.85
CA PHE A 214 6.38 -4.81 6.97
C PHE A 214 7.30 -4.91 8.18
N LYS A 215 7.76 -6.11 8.55
CA LYS A 215 8.51 -6.36 9.80
C LYS A 215 7.71 -5.97 11.05
N SER A 216 8.33 -6.06 12.24
CA SER A 216 7.67 -5.67 13.50
C SER A 216 7.52 -4.14 13.63
N ASP A 217 6.40 -3.70 14.20
CA ASP A 217 6.21 -2.30 14.64
C ASP A 217 6.86 -2.02 16.01
N GLU A 218 7.30 -3.06 16.72
CA GLU A 218 8.00 -2.95 18.01
C GLU A 218 9.42 -2.41 17.84
N ASP A 219 10.06 -2.70 16.70
CA ASP A 219 11.43 -2.30 16.37
C ASP A 219 11.54 -0.90 15.75
N ILE A 220 10.41 -0.22 15.52
CA ILE A 220 10.39 1.12 14.92
C ILE A 220 9.76 2.17 15.83
N HIS A 221 10.22 3.41 15.67
CA HIS A 221 9.72 4.54 16.44
C HIS A 221 8.20 4.72 16.21
N PRO A 222 7.39 5.03 17.25
CA PRO A 222 5.93 5.08 17.14
C PRO A 222 5.37 5.94 16.01
N GLN A 223 6.08 7.01 15.63
CA GLN A 223 5.68 7.90 14.52
C GLN A 223 5.74 7.24 13.14
N PHE A 224 6.41 6.11 13.00
CA PHE A 224 6.55 5.34 11.76
C PHE A 224 5.68 4.09 11.72
N ARG A 225 4.97 3.77 12.81
CA ARG A 225 4.11 2.58 12.88
C ARG A 225 3.00 2.66 11.85
N ARG A 226 2.70 1.51 11.24
CA ARG A 226 1.78 1.46 10.10
C ARG A 226 0.37 1.17 10.57
N LYS A 227 -0.59 1.79 9.90
CA LYS A 227 -2.00 1.46 9.97
C LYS A 227 -2.49 1.04 8.60
N PHE A 228 -3.54 0.23 8.60
CA PHE A 228 -4.06 -0.45 7.42
C PHE A 228 -5.54 -0.16 7.30
N ARG A 229 -5.94 0.64 6.30
CA ARG A 229 -7.34 0.76 5.91
C ARG A 229 -7.63 -0.32 4.88
N VAL A 230 -8.53 -1.23 5.22
CA VAL A 230 -8.93 -2.36 4.37
C VAL A 230 -10.33 -2.12 3.85
N ILE A 231 -10.45 -1.96 2.53
CA ILE A 231 -11.70 -1.70 1.83
C ILE A 231 -11.98 -2.87 0.89
N ARG A 232 -13.18 -3.46 0.94
CA ARG A 232 -13.56 -4.47 -0.05
C ARG A 232 -13.48 -3.90 -1.47
N ALA A 233 -13.07 -4.72 -2.42
CA ALA A 233 -12.81 -4.28 -3.80
C ALA A 233 -14.06 -3.73 -4.50
N ASP A 234 -15.24 -4.30 -4.24
CA ASP A 234 -16.52 -3.77 -4.74
C ASP A 234 -16.82 -2.35 -4.24
N SER A 235 -16.59 -2.10 -2.94
CA SER A 235 -16.70 -0.78 -2.34
C SER A 235 -15.64 0.18 -2.88
N TYR A 236 -14.41 -0.30 -3.09
CA TYR A 236 -13.34 0.50 -3.66
C TYR A 236 -13.67 0.97 -5.09
N LEU A 237 -14.10 0.04 -5.96
CA LEU A 237 -14.51 0.37 -7.33
C LEU A 237 -15.70 1.33 -7.38
N LYS A 238 -16.64 1.20 -6.43
CA LYS A 238 -17.84 2.04 -6.38
C LYS A 238 -17.55 3.47 -5.91
N ASN A 239 -16.65 3.64 -4.94
CA ASN A 239 -16.55 4.89 -4.18
C ASN A 239 -15.27 5.69 -4.45
N PHE A 240 -14.19 5.07 -4.95
CA PHE A 240 -12.92 5.75 -5.13
C PHE A 240 -12.96 6.78 -6.27
N ALA A 241 -12.41 7.97 -6.02
CA ALA A 241 -12.23 9.02 -7.02
C ALA A 241 -10.91 9.80 -6.80
N SER A 242 -10.19 10.06 -7.90
CA SER A 242 -8.96 10.83 -7.92
C SER A 242 -8.84 11.66 -9.19
N ASP A 243 -8.82 12.98 -9.03
CA ASP A 243 -8.56 13.93 -10.12
C ASP A 243 -7.06 14.11 -10.41
N ARG A 244 -6.20 13.37 -9.69
CA ARG A 244 -4.74 13.40 -9.75
C ARG A 244 -4.11 14.76 -9.41
N SER A 245 -4.86 15.70 -8.85
CA SER A 245 -4.38 17.05 -8.52
C SER A 245 -3.18 17.05 -7.57
N HIS A 246 -3.14 16.11 -6.62
CA HIS A 246 -2.03 15.92 -5.67
C HIS A 246 -0.69 15.55 -6.33
N MET A 247 -0.72 15.07 -7.58
CA MET A 247 0.50 14.78 -8.36
C MET A 247 1.03 15.97 -9.15
N LYS A 248 0.39 17.13 -9.03
CA LYS A 248 0.93 18.38 -9.58
C LYS A 248 1.80 19.06 -8.52
N ASP A 249 2.88 19.67 -8.97
CA ASP A 249 3.65 20.60 -8.14
C ASP A 249 2.92 21.96 -8.03
N SER A 250 3.50 22.90 -7.27
CA SER A 250 2.94 24.24 -7.10
C SER A 250 2.89 25.05 -8.41
N SER A 251 3.64 24.66 -9.43
CA SER A 251 3.64 25.27 -10.76
C SER A 251 2.65 24.59 -11.72
N GLY A 252 1.96 23.54 -11.27
CA GLY A 252 1.02 22.75 -12.08
C GLY A 252 1.68 21.66 -12.93
N ASN A 253 2.99 21.44 -12.82
CA ASN A 253 3.67 20.37 -13.54
C ASN A 253 3.44 19.03 -12.87
N TRP A 254 3.37 17.98 -13.68
CA TRP A 254 3.27 16.62 -13.18
C TRP A 254 4.59 16.17 -12.52
N ARG A 255 4.50 15.71 -11.28
CA ARG A 255 5.61 15.07 -10.57
C ARG A 255 6.04 13.78 -11.27
N GLU A 256 5.07 13.06 -11.80
CA GLU A 256 5.25 11.92 -12.68
C GLU A 256 4.19 11.89 -13.77
N PRO A 257 4.49 11.34 -14.97
CA PRO A 257 3.54 11.27 -16.06
C PRO A 257 2.23 10.57 -15.61
N PRO A 258 1.06 11.21 -15.77
CA PRO A 258 -0.19 10.59 -15.39
C PRO A 258 -0.52 9.42 -16.33
N PRO A 259 -1.32 8.44 -15.88
CA PRO A 259 -1.86 7.41 -16.77
C PRO A 259 -2.61 8.01 -17.96
N SER A 260 -2.58 7.33 -19.10
CA SER A 260 -3.21 7.79 -20.35
C SER A 260 -4.74 7.69 -20.35
N TYR A 261 -5.32 6.87 -19.47
CA TYR A 261 -6.76 6.78 -19.30
C TYR A 261 -7.30 7.96 -18.47
N PRO A 262 -8.58 8.35 -18.67
CA PRO A 262 -9.23 9.40 -17.90
C PRO A 262 -9.13 9.18 -16.39
N CYS A 263 -9.23 10.25 -15.60
CA CYS A 263 -9.27 10.15 -14.15
C CYS A 263 -10.42 9.22 -13.70
N ILE A 264 -10.19 8.48 -12.62
CA ILE A 264 -11.24 7.68 -11.99
C ILE A 264 -12.11 8.64 -11.18
N GLU A 265 -13.38 8.75 -11.55
CA GLU A 265 -14.38 9.59 -10.88
C GLU A 265 -15.68 8.81 -10.65
N THR A 266 -16.47 9.26 -9.69
CA THR A 266 -17.81 8.71 -9.41
C THR A 266 -18.86 9.80 -9.62
N GLY A 267 -20.14 9.43 -9.57
CA GLY A 267 -21.23 10.41 -9.59
C GLY A 267 -21.20 11.38 -8.40
N ASP A 268 -20.60 10.95 -7.29
CA ASP A 268 -20.60 11.67 -6.01
C ASP A 268 -19.31 12.48 -5.77
N SER A 269 -18.19 12.08 -6.37
CA SER A 269 -16.90 12.76 -6.15
C SER A 269 -15.95 12.63 -7.34
N LYS A 270 -15.12 13.67 -7.51
CA LYS A 270 -13.97 13.67 -8.42
C LYS A 270 -12.65 13.47 -7.70
N MET A 271 -12.62 13.67 -6.38
CA MET A 271 -11.41 13.57 -5.57
C MET A 271 -11.78 13.33 -4.11
N ASN A 272 -11.56 12.10 -3.65
CA ASN A 272 -11.73 11.70 -2.26
C ASN A 272 -10.57 10.85 -1.73
N LEU A 273 -9.43 10.83 -2.45
CA LEU A 273 -8.23 10.06 -2.09
C LEU A 273 -7.80 10.26 -0.62
N ASN A 274 -7.92 11.49 -0.09
CA ASN A 274 -7.55 11.76 1.30
C ASN A 274 -8.37 10.95 2.32
N ASP A 275 -9.61 10.60 2.01
CA ASP A 275 -10.48 9.82 2.89
C ASP A 275 -10.04 8.35 2.94
N PHE A 276 -9.42 7.85 1.86
CA PHE A 276 -8.79 6.54 1.81
C PHE A 276 -7.41 6.51 2.48
N ILE A 277 -6.63 7.58 2.33
CA ILE A 277 -5.32 7.72 3.01
C ILE A 277 -5.50 7.90 4.52
N SER A 278 -6.58 8.56 4.94
CA SER A 278 -6.86 8.78 6.36
C SER A 278 -6.91 7.46 7.11
N MET A 279 -6.26 7.42 8.27
CA MET A 279 -6.29 6.28 9.20
C MET A 279 -7.18 6.57 10.43
N ASP A 280 -8.05 7.58 10.31
CA ASP A 280 -9.15 7.82 11.24
C ASP A 280 -10.31 6.87 10.91
N PRO A 281 -10.74 5.99 11.85
CA PRO A 281 -11.82 5.04 11.61
C PRO A 281 -13.18 5.70 11.34
N GLU A 282 -13.38 6.96 11.72
CA GLU A 282 -14.63 7.70 11.49
C GLU A 282 -14.71 8.31 10.08
N VAL A 283 -13.62 8.22 9.30
CA VAL A 283 -13.52 8.78 7.95
C VAL A 283 -13.50 7.66 6.90
N GLY A 284 -14.11 7.92 5.74
CA GLY A 284 -13.97 7.10 4.54
C GLY A 284 -14.71 5.76 4.60
N TRP A 285 -14.16 4.76 3.90
CA TRP A 285 -14.75 3.43 3.75
C TRP A 285 -13.85 2.33 4.30
N GLY A 286 -14.43 1.17 4.56
CA GLY A 286 -13.72 0.02 5.09
C GLY A 286 -13.44 0.14 6.59
N ALA A 287 -12.45 -0.61 7.07
CA ALA A 287 -12.04 -0.60 8.47
C ALA A 287 -10.53 -0.32 8.59
N VAL A 288 -10.13 0.36 9.65
CA VAL A 288 -8.73 0.67 9.95
C VAL A 288 -8.21 -0.28 11.03
N TYR A 289 -7.00 -0.81 10.81
CA TYR A 289 -6.33 -1.75 11.70
C TYR A 289 -4.92 -1.26 12.04
N SER A 290 -4.44 -1.57 13.23
CA SER A 290 -3.01 -1.66 13.53
C SER A 290 -2.37 -2.86 12.82
N LEU A 291 -1.03 -2.91 12.76
CA LEU A 291 -0.33 -4.08 12.22
C LEU A 291 -0.73 -5.37 12.93
N SER A 292 -0.83 -5.38 14.26
CA SER A 292 -1.17 -6.58 15.02
C SER A 292 -2.58 -7.08 14.71
N GLU A 293 -3.56 -6.18 14.61
CA GLU A 293 -4.93 -6.55 14.26
C GLU A 293 -5.02 -7.02 12.80
N PHE A 294 -4.29 -6.38 11.88
CA PHE A 294 -4.24 -6.77 10.48
C PHE A 294 -3.66 -8.18 10.30
N VAL A 295 -2.55 -8.48 10.99
CA VAL A 295 -1.93 -9.81 10.99
C VAL A 295 -2.83 -10.84 11.63
N HIS A 296 -3.44 -10.53 12.78
CA HIS A 296 -4.36 -11.46 13.45
C HIS A 296 -5.55 -11.83 12.57
N ARG A 297 -6.09 -10.86 11.81
CA ARG A 297 -7.26 -11.06 10.96
C ARG A 297 -6.98 -11.83 9.67
N PHE A 298 -5.84 -11.59 9.03
CA PHE A 298 -5.57 -12.07 7.67
C PHE A 298 -4.38 -13.02 7.56
N GLY A 299 -3.59 -13.19 8.61
CA GLY A 299 -2.51 -14.16 8.69
C GLY A 299 -3.03 -15.60 8.69
N SER A 300 -2.15 -16.54 8.36
CA SER A 300 -2.53 -17.95 8.40
C SER A 300 -2.88 -18.38 9.84
N GLN A 301 -4.01 -19.07 9.99
CA GLN A 301 -4.48 -19.59 11.28
C GLN A 301 -3.81 -20.93 11.65
N ASN A 302 -2.72 -21.30 10.96
CA ASN A 302 -2.03 -22.57 11.14
C ASN A 302 -0.87 -22.42 12.13
N TYR A 303 -1.20 -22.19 13.40
CA TYR A 303 -0.31 -22.44 14.53
C TYR A 303 -1.07 -23.01 15.72
#